data_AF-A0A1V1I2E8-F1
#
_entry.id   AF-A0A1V1I2E8-F1
#
_cell.length_a   1.000
_cell.length_b   1.000
_cell.length_c   1.000
_cell.angle_alpha   90.00
_cell.angle_beta   90.00
_cell.angle_gamma   90.00
#
_symmetry.space_group_name_H-M   'P 1'
#
loop_
_entity.id
_entity.type
_entity.pdbx_description
1 polymer ?
#
loop_
_entity_poly.entity_id
_entity_poly.type
_entity_poly.pdbx_seq_one_letter_code
_entity_poly.pdbx_strand_id
1 'polypeptide(L)'
;MLNKLAKNQYVKIIKSNAGNNGIEYGVVLEEEDGKYDIMSIGFENKNGKFIEYPTNVENLVQSYNTQDAQFDEVKENEVRRKMNIWLENNYKR
;
A
#
# COMPACT_ATOMS: atom_id res chain seq x y z
N MET A 1 11.60 -5.63 6.30
CA MET A 1 11.68 -5.53 4.84
C MET A 1 11.33 -6.87 4.21
N LEU A 2 10.30 -6.88 3.37
CA LEU A 2 9.82 -8.05 2.63
C LEU A 2 10.53 -8.12 1.28
N ASN A 3 11.08 -9.30 0.96
CA ASN A 3 11.72 -9.57 -0.34
C ASN A 3 10.80 -10.26 -1.35
N LYS A 4 9.60 -10.64 -0.89
CA LYS A 4 8.51 -11.20 -1.70
C LYS A 4 7.18 -10.79 -1.05
N LEU A 5 6.19 -10.48 -1.87
CA LEU A 5 4.84 -10.17 -1.42
C LEU A 5 3.86 -11.27 -1.86
N ALA A 6 2.72 -11.38 -1.17
CA ALA A 6 1.68 -12.35 -1.50
C ALA A 6 0.35 -11.66 -1.81
N LYS A 7 -0.49 -12.29 -2.62
CA LYS A 7 -1.85 -11.80 -2.93
C LYS A 7 -2.68 -11.61 -1.65
N ASN A 8 -3.42 -10.50 -1.60
CA ASN A 8 -4.18 -9.98 -0.46
C ASN A 8 -3.33 -9.63 0.79
N GLN A 9 -2.01 -9.49 0.65
CA GLN A 9 -1.17 -9.02 1.74
C GLN A 9 -1.30 -7.50 1.91
N TYR A 10 -1.44 -7.05 3.16
CA TYR A 10 -1.41 -5.63 3.50
C TYR A 10 0.03 -5.20 3.70
N VAL A 11 0.44 -4.19 2.95
CA VAL A 11 1.84 -3.73 2.91
C VAL A 11 1.93 -2.23 3.17
N LYS A 12 2.96 -1.85 3.91
CA LYS A 12 3.46 -0.51 4.06
C LYS A 12 4.54 -0.29 3.01
N ILE A 13 4.35 0.71 2.15
CA ILE A 13 5.24 1.06 1.05
C ILE A 13 6.00 2.32 1.46
N ILE A 14 7.32 2.22 1.51
CA ILE A 14 8.21 3.31 1.87
C ILE A 14 8.95 3.70 0.59
N LYS A 15 8.54 4.83 -0.02
CA LYS A 15 9.14 5.34 -1.26
C LYS A 15 10.40 6.12 -0.93
N SER A 16 11.53 5.75 -1.54
CA SER A 16 12.86 6.31 -1.23
C SER A 16 13.26 7.51 -2.10
N ASN A 17 12.34 8.11 -2.87
CA ASN A 17 12.70 9.19 -3.79
C ASN A 17 12.95 10.53 -3.07
N ALA A 18 14.04 11.19 -3.47
CA ALA A 18 14.81 12.25 -2.81
C ALA A 18 14.11 13.61 -2.54
N GLY A 19 12.86 13.62 -2.10
CA GLY A 19 12.16 14.86 -1.72
C GLY A 19 10.81 14.68 -1.05
N ASN A 20 10.22 13.47 -1.07
CA ASN A 20 8.99 13.15 -0.37
C ASN A 20 9.10 11.74 0.19
N ASN A 21 9.42 11.63 1.48
CA ASN A 21 9.39 10.38 2.26
C ASN A 21 7.93 9.97 2.54
N GLY A 22 7.14 9.85 1.48
CA GLY A 22 5.76 9.42 1.56
C GLY A 22 5.73 7.95 1.94
N ILE A 23 5.02 7.65 3.02
CA ILE A 23 4.69 6.29 3.40
C ILE A 23 3.25 6.04 2.96
N GLU A 24 3.06 4.97 2.19
CA GLU A 24 1.77 4.54 1.70
C GLU A 24 1.41 3.19 2.29
N TYR A 25 0.12 2.91 2.32
CA TYR A 25 -0.44 1.65 2.74
C TYR A 25 -1.25 1.10 1.58
N GLY A 26 -1.01 -0.16 1.24
CA GLY A 26 -1.68 -0.81 0.13
C GLY A 26 -1.99 -2.26 0.38
N VAL A 27 -2.79 -2.82 -0.53
CA VAL A 27 -3.07 -4.24 -0.61
C VAL A 27 -2.53 -4.80 -1.91
N VAL A 28 -1.83 -5.92 -1.84
CA VAL A 28 -1.32 -6.63 -3.01
C VAL A 28 -2.48 -7.32 -3.70
N LEU A 29 -2.75 -6.96 -4.95
CA LEU A 29 -3.81 -7.55 -5.75
C LEU A 29 -3.29 -8.80 -6.48
N GLU A 30 -2.17 -8.68 -7.18
CA GLU A 30 -1.60 -9.74 -8.02
C GLU A 30 -0.07 -9.73 -7.99
N GLU A 31 0.53 -10.90 -8.28
CA GLU A 31 1.96 -11.09 -8.49
C GLU A 31 2.13 -11.69 -9.88
N GLU A 32 2.86 -11.01 -10.76
CA GLU A 32 3.19 -11.50 -12.11
C GLU A 32 4.67 -11.19 -12.41
N ASP A 33 5.47 -12.22 -12.69
CA ASP A 33 6.88 -12.11 -13.08
C ASP A 33 7.75 -11.20 -12.18
N GLY A 34 7.51 -11.24 -10.86
CA GLY A 34 8.26 -10.44 -9.87
C GLY A 34 7.82 -8.98 -9.79
N LYS A 35 6.75 -8.61 -10.50
CA LYS A 35 5.99 -7.37 -10.29
C LYS A 35 4.77 -7.65 -9.44
N TYR A 36 4.41 -6.67 -8.63
CA TYR A 36 3.29 -6.72 -7.71
C TYR A 36 2.38 -5.54 -8.02
N ASP A 37 1.14 -5.84 -8.35
CA ASP A 37 0.10 -4.83 -8.47
C ASP A 37 -0.42 -4.52 -7.09
N ILE A 38 -0.14 -3.32 -6.61
CA ILE A 38 -0.48 -2.89 -5.25
C ILE A 38 -1.46 -1.73 -5.37
N MET A 39 -2.61 -1.88 -4.73
CA MET A 39 -3.58 -0.80 -4.61
C MET A 39 -3.28 0.03 -3.38
N SER A 40 -2.95 1.31 -3.56
CA SER A 40 -2.73 2.25 -2.47
C SER A 40 -4.08 2.73 -1.92
N ILE A 41 -4.27 2.58 -0.60
CA ILE A 41 -5.55 2.83 0.09
C ILE A 41 -5.39 3.76 1.31
N GLY A 42 -4.16 4.08 1.68
CA GLY A 42 -3.88 5.02 2.76
C GLY A 42 -2.46 5.55 2.72
N PHE A 43 -2.21 6.60 3.50
CA PHE A 43 -0.94 7.28 3.62
C PHE A 43 -0.66 7.60 5.08
N GLU A 44 0.61 7.69 5.42
CA GLU A 44 1.05 8.20 6.71
C GLU A 44 1.24 9.72 6.62
N ASN A 45 0.69 10.46 7.59
CA ASN A 45 0.95 11.89 7.67
C ASN A 45 2.34 12.19 8.26
N LYS A 46 2.72 13.47 8.31
CA LYS A 46 3.99 13.92 8.91
C LYS A 46 4.20 13.49 10.37
N ASN A 47 3.14 13.08 11.07
CA ASN A 47 3.19 12.62 12.45
C ASN A 47 3.21 11.09 12.58
N GLY A 48 3.33 10.35 11.47
CA GLY A 48 3.32 8.88 11.46
C GLY A 48 1.95 8.26 11.73
N LYS A 49 0.86 9.02 11.57
CA LYS A 49 -0.51 8.51 11.73
C LYS A 49 -1.06 8.07 10.38
N PHE A 50 -1.63 6.87 10.34
CA PHE A 50 -2.40 6.38 9.19
C PHE A 50 -3.58 7.30 8.90
N ILE A 51 -3.68 7.71 7.65
CA ILE A 51 -4.81 8.43 7.07
C ILE A 51 -5.26 7.69 5.82
N GLU A 52 -6.57 7.52 5.70
CA GLU A 52 -7.22 6.92 4.54
C GLU A 52 -7.46 8.01 3.48
N TYR A 53 -6.93 7.82 2.27
CA TYR A 53 -7.13 8.78 1.17
C TYR A 53 -7.49 8.07 -0.15
N PRO A 54 -8.78 8.06 -0.51
CA PRO A 54 -9.28 7.82 -1.86
C PRO A 54 -9.96 9.10 -2.42
N THR A 55 -10.12 9.45 -3.69
CA THR A 55 -9.82 8.94 -5.03
C THR A 55 -9.63 10.20 -5.90
N ASN A 56 -8.39 10.58 -6.19
CA ASN A 56 -8.05 11.46 -7.31
C ASN A 56 -6.59 11.26 -7.75
N VAL A 57 -6.07 10.06 -7.46
CA VAL A 57 -4.80 9.60 -8.02
C VAL A 57 -5.22 8.80 -9.25
N GLU A 58 -4.89 9.27 -10.45
CA GLU A 58 -5.26 8.61 -11.72
C GLU A 58 -4.91 7.11 -11.76
N ASN A 59 -4.04 6.64 -10.86
CA ASN A 59 -3.63 5.24 -10.72
C ASN A 59 -3.65 4.79 -9.26
N LEU A 60 -4.83 4.35 -8.78
CA LEU A 60 -5.03 3.68 -7.48
C LEU A 60 -4.19 2.38 -7.36
N VAL A 61 -4.04 1.67 -8.48
CA VAL A 61 -3.20 0.49 -8.60
C VAL A 61 -1.90 0.90 -9.27
N GLN A 62 -0.78 0.53 -8.65
CA GLN A 62 0.56 0.75 -9.17
C GLN A 62 1.31 -0.58 -9.14
N SER A 63 2.01 -0.88 -10.23
CA SER A 63 2.89 -2.03 -10.31
C SER A 63 4.26 -1.68 -9.72
N TYR A 64 4.72 -2.48 -8.77
CA TYR A 64 6.03 -2.34 -8.14
C TYR A 64 6.86 -3.61 -8.32
N ASN A 65 8.17 -3.47 -8.41
CA ASN A 65 9.13 -4.52 -8.06
C ASN A 65 9.68 -4.27 -6.64
N THR A 66 10.40 -5.24 -6.08
CA THR A 66 11.00 -5.13 -4.73
C THR A 66 12.17 -4.16 -4.62
N GLN A 67 12.66 -3.62 -5.74
CA GLN A 67 13.72 -2.61 -5.81
C GLN A 67 13.17 -1.17 -5.86
N ASP A 68 11.92 -0.99 -6.29
CA ASP A 68 11.29 0.32 -6.45
C ASP A 68 10.98 1.00 -5.11
N ALA A 69 10.71 0.21 -4.06
CA ALA A 69 10.38 0.70 -2.73
C ALA A 69 10.71 -0.34 -1.66
N GLN A 70 10.78 0.11 -0.41
CA GLN A 70 10.80 -0.80 0.72
C GLN A 70 9.37 -1.20 1.11
N PHE A 71 9.15 -2.50 1.26
CA PHE A 71 7.88 -3.06 1.71
C PHE A 71 8.00 -3.66 3.10
N ASP A 72 7.06 -3.33 3.99
CA ASP A 72 6.89 -3.97 5.29
C ASP A 72 5.45 -4.46 5.44
N GLU A 73 5.26 -5.57 6.16
CA GLU A 73 3.92 -6.07 6.46
C GLU A 73 3.22 -5.13 7.44
N VAL A 74 1.95 -4.82 7.18
CA VAL A 74 1.12 -4.06 8.13
C VAL A 74 0.71 -4.98 9.27
N LYS A 75 1.25 -4.74 10.46
CA LYS A 75 0.98 -5.56 11.66
C LYS A 75 -0.07 -4.93 12.57
N GLU A 76 -0.34 -3.65 12.40
CA GLU A 76 -1.26 -2.87 13.21
C GLU A 76 -2.71 -3.23 12.86
N ASN A 77 -3.38 -3.95 13.76
CA ASN A 77 -4.78 -4.39 13.56
C ASN A 77 -5.74 -3.23 13.29
N GLU A 78 -5.54 -2.06 13.91
CA GLU A 78 -6.37 -0.88 13.67
C GLU A 78 -6.25 -0.40 12.22
N VAL A 79 -5.03 -0.37 11.68
CA VAL A 79 -4.75 0.03 10.31
C VAL A 79 -5.35 -0.98 9.33
N ARG A 80 -5.12 -2.27 9.57
CA ARG A 80 -5.71 -3.35 8.75
C ARG A 80 -7.24 -3.28 8.72
N ARG A 81 -7.88 -2.98 9.85
CA ARG A 81 -9.34 -2.82 9.92
C ARG A 81 -9.82 -1.64 9.08
N LYS A 82 -9.15 -0.50 9.16
CA LYS A 82 -9.49 0.69 8.34
C LYS A 82 -9.32 0.40 6.85
N MET A 83 -8.21 -0.23 6.49
CA MET A 83 -7.93 -0.71 5.13
C MET A 83 -9.05 -1.63 4.61
N ASN A 84 -9.53 -2.58 5.42
CA ASN A 84 -10.64 -3.47 5.04
C ASN A 84 -11.95 -2.73 4.80
N ILE A 85 -12.33 -1.86 5.73
CA ILE A 85 -13.56 -1.04 5.60
C ILE A 85 -13.50 -0.20 4.34
N TRP A 86 -12.34 0.39 4.04
CA TRP A 86 -12.15 1.14 2.81
C TRP A 86 -12.36 0.27 1.57
N LEU A 87 -11.73 -0.90 1.52
CA LEU A 87 -11.84 -1.86 0.42
C LEU A 87 -13.28 -2.27 0.18
N GLU A 88 -14.02 -2.64 1.23
CA GLU A 88 -15.44 -3.04 1.13
C GLU A 88 -16.32 -1.93 0.56
N ASN A 89 -16.04 -0.67 0.92
CA ASN A 89 -16.86 0.47 0.50
C ASN A 89 -16.51 0.98 -0.90
N ASN A 90 -15.25 0.88 -1.33
CA ASN A 90 -14.73 1.58 -2.51
C ASN A 90 -14.25 0.65 -3.63
N TYR A 91 -13.88 -0.59 -3.30
CA TYR A 91 -13.38 -1.58 -4.24
C TYR A 91 -14.29 -2.79 -4.23
N LYS A 92 -15.43 -2.68 -4.92
CA LYS A 92 -16.29 -3.84 -5.21
C LYS A 92 -15.56 -4.71 -6.23
N ARG A 93 -15.10 -5.89 -5.80
CA ARG A 93 -14.71 -6.96 -6.71
C ARG A 93 -15.87 -7.35 -7.62
#